data_AF-W2VMQ6-F1
#
_entry.id   AF-W2VMQ6-F1
#
_cell.length_a   1.000
_cell.length_b   1.000
_cell.length_c   1.000
_cell.angle_alpha   90.00
_cell.angle_beta   90.00
_cell.angle_gamma   90.00
#
_symmetry.space_group_name_H-M   'P 1'
#
loop_
_entity.id
_entity.type
_entity.pdbx_description
1 polymer ?
#
loop_
_entity_poly.entity_id
_entity_poly.type
_entity_poly.pdbx_seq_one_letter_code
_entity_poly.pdbx_strand_id
1 'polypeptide(L)'
;MSCYSWLMNIADDQISHEDTAGLAKRIWDAWPQEILPGFGIGFDITWVHLYSVRSGIWYNDNLISAYAKTMESKYGNNTTIFLPAMKIPLPKTPKKGMRLPTTTLSEVSAASEGVIFMPLNINNNHWTCIVVDGPKQTVYCYDSTNKRANHNLLAELAD
;
A
#
# COMPACT_ATOMS: atom_id res chain seq x y z
N MET A 1 -0.91 -6.14 -18.20
CA MET A 1 -0.31 -6.79 -17.00
C MET A 1 -1.22 -6.48 -15.84
N SER A 2 -1.83 -7.49 -15.21
CA SER A 2 -2.72 -7.25 -14.07
C SER A 2 -1.90 -6.82 -12.86
N CYS A 3 -2.29 -5.73 -12.19
CA CYS A 3 -1.58 -5.15 -11.03
C CYS A 3 -1.45 -6.11 -9.83
N TYR A 4 -2.18 -7.21 -9.84
CA TYR A 4 -2.15 -8.26 -8.80
C TYR A 4 -1.49 -9.58 -9.24
N SER A 5 -0.90 -9.65 -10.44
CA SER A 5 -0.26 -10.88 -10.93
C SER A 5 0.85 -11.40 -10.00
N TRP A 6 1.62 -10.50 -9.38
CA TRP A 6 2.65 -10.85 -8.40
C TRP A 6 2.09 -11.56 -7.17
N LEU A 7 0.96 -11.06 -6.65
CA LEU A 7 0.27 -11.58 -5.47
C LEU A 7 -0.32 -12.96 -5.74
N MET A 8 -0.96 -13.11 -6.91
CA MET A 8 -1.54 -14.40 -7.32
C MET A 8 -0.46 -15.46 -7.54
N ASN A 9 0.70 -15.10 -8.11
CA ASN A 9 1.81 -16.04 -8.27
C ASN A 9 2.30 -16.59 -6.92
N ILE A 10 2.36 -15.75 -5.86
CA ILE A 10 2.74 -16.22 -4.52
C ILE A 10 1.66 -17.16 -3.96
N ALA A 11 0.38 -16.81 -4.09
CA ALA A 11 -0.72 -17.64 -3.59
C ALA A 11 -0.82 -18.99 -4.31
N ASP A 12 -0.65 -19.01 -5.64
CA ASP A 12 -0.73 -20.21 -6.45
C ASP A 12 0.40 -21.19 -6.12
N ASP A 13 1.62 -20.69 -5.90
CA ASP A 13 2.78 -21.49 -5.45
C ASP A 13 2.47 -22.27 -4.16
N GLN A 14 1.77 -21.63 -3.21
CA GLN A 14 1.37 -22.26 -1.93
C GLN A 14 0.32 -23.38 -2.06
N ILE A 15 -0.46 -23.39 -3.14
CA ILE A 15 -1.50 -24.42 -3.37
C ILE A 15 -0.95 -25.55 -4.24
N SER A 16 0.00 -25.23 -5.14
CA SER A 16 0.49 -26.15 -6.18
C SER A 16 1.18 -27.42 -5.65
N HIS A 17 1.51 -27.46 -4.35
CA HIS A 17 2.25 -28.55 -3.73
C HIS A 17 1.43 -29.41 -2.74
N GLU A 18 0.15 -29.11 -2.50
CA GLU A 18 -0.69 -29.87 -1.56
C GLU A 18 -1.57 -30.91 -2.25
N ASP A 19 -1.76 -32.06 -1.59
CA ASP A 19 -2.78 -33.02 -1.99
C ASP A 19 -4.20 -32.56 -1.59
N THR A 20 -5.21 -33.09 -2.26
CA THR A 20 -6.61 -32.68 -2.09
C THR A 20 -7.14 -32.85 -0.65
N ALA A 21 -6.69 -33.89 0.07
CA ALA A 21 -7.19 -34.17 1.42
C ALA A 21 -6.54 -33.23 2.45
N GLY A 22 -5.24 -32.95 2.30
CA GLY A 22 -4.51 -31.95 3.07
C GLY A 22 -5.11 -30.56 2.88
N LEU A 23 -5.34 -30.17 1.63
CA LEU A 23 -5.97 -28.89 1.29
C LEU A 23 -7.37 -28.76 1.90
N ALA A 24 -8.20 -29.81 1.80
CA ALA A 24 -9.56 -29.79 2.37
C ALA A 24 -9.55 -29.64 3.90
N LYS A 25 -8.63 -30.32 4.60
CA LYS A 25 -8.47 -30.19 6.05
C LYS A 25 -8.00 -28.78 6.43
N ARG A 26 -7.03 -28.23 5.71
CA ARG A 26 -6.53 -26.85 5.92
C ARG A 26 -7.64 -25.82 5.76
N ILE A 27 -8.47 -25.99 4.73
CA ILE A 27 -9.67 -25.16 4.51
C ILE A 27 -10.66 -25.30 5.67
N TRP A 28 -10.82 -26.49 6.23
CA TRP A 28 -11.73 -26.68 7.37
C TRP A 28 -11.20 -26.06 8.67
N ASP A 29 -9.89 -26.18 8.93
CA ASP A 29 -9.31 -25.87 10.24
C ASP A 29 -8.85 -24.41 10.40
N ALA A 30 -8.34 -23.76 9.34
CA ALA A 30 -7.64 -22.48 9.46
C ALA A 30 -8.09 -21.38 8.47
N TRP A 31 -8.75 -21.76 7.39
CA TRP A 31 -9.30 -20.78 6.45
C TRP A 31 -10.42 -19.95 7.11
N PRO A 32 -10.53 -18.63 6.85
CA PRO A 32 -9.73 -17.79 5.94
C PRO A 32 -8.58 -17.02 6.64
N GLN A 33 -8.24 -17.38 7.88
CA GLN A 33 -7.31 -16.62 8.74
C GLN A 33 -5.87 -17.14 8.71
N GLU A 34 -5.61 -18.22 7.98
CA GLU A 34 -4.25 -18.70 7.76
C GLU A 34 -3.42 -17.67 7.00
N ILE A 35 -2.20 -17.41 7.51
CA ILE A 35 -1.23 -16.46 6.97
C ILE A 35 -0.56 -17.05 5.73
N LEU A 36 -0.54 -16.27 4.65
CA LEU A 36 0.22 -16.54 3.44
C LEU A 36 1.70 -16.20 3.70
N PRO A 37 2.61 -17.18 3.56
CA PRO A 37 4.04 -16.92 3.63
C PRO A 37 4.51 -16.16 2.37
N GLY A 38 5.71 -15.56 2.44
CA GLY A 38 6.35 -14.91 1.29
C GLY A 38 6.26 -13.37 1.25
N PHE A 39 5.53 -12.73 2.17
CA PHE A 39 5.42 -11.26 2.25
C PHE A 39 6.38 -10.61 3.27
N GLY A 40 7.20 -11.41 3.95
CA GLY A 40 8.17 -10.96 4.95
C GLY A 40 7.64 -10.98 6.40
N ILE A 41 8.56 -10.83 7.36
CA ILE A 41 8.23 -10.79 8.80
C ILE A 41 7.49 -9.49 9.13
N GLY A 42 6.38 -9.59 9.88
CA GLY A 42 5.60 -8.43 10.36
C GLY A 42 4.41 -8.03 9.48
N PHE A 43 4.09 -8.80 8.43
CA PHE A 43 2.92 -8.59 7.57
C PHE A 43 2.07 -9.84 7.49
N ASP A 44 0.97 -9.86 8.23
CA ASP A 44 0.04 -10.99 8.27
C ASP A 44 -0.97 -10.91 7.10
N ILE A 45 -0.53 -11.24 5.90
CA ILE A 45 -1.44 -11.41 4.76
C ILE A 45 -2.08 -12.77 4.85
N THR A 46 -3.30 -12.85 5.38
CA THR A 46 -4.08 -14.08 5.35
C THR A 46 -4.90 -14.23 4.05
N TRP A 47 -5.42 -15.43 3.80
CA TRP A 47 -6.28 -15.72 2.66
C TRP A 47 -7.48 -14.77 2.52
N VAL A 48 -8.03 -14.26 3.63
CA VAL A 48 -9.14 -13.30 3.59
C VAL A 48 -8.78 -12.01 2.83
N HIS A 49 -7.51 -11.61 2.85
CA HIS A 49 -7.07 -10.39 2.17
C HIS A 49 -7.09 -10.55 0.66
N LEU A 50 -6.95 -11.77 0.12
CA LEU A 50 -7.05 -12.01 -1.32
C LEU A 50 -8.44 -11.71 -1.88
N TYR A 51 -9.49 -11.72 -1.05
CA TYR A 51 -10.81 -11.29 -1.50
C TYR A 51 -10.86 -9.82 -1.96
N SER A 52 -9.94 -8.98 -1.47
CA SER A 52 -9.77 -7.59 -1.90
C SER A 52 -9.11 -7.44 -3.28
N VAL A 53 -8.65 -8.53 -3.89
CA VAL A 53 -7.96 -8.55 -5.18
C VAL A 53 -8.92 -8.81 -6.35
N ARG A 54 -10.18 -9.11 -6.04
CA ARG A 54 -11.22 -9.33 -7.04
C ARG A 54 -11.59 -8.03 -7.74
N SER A 55 -12.00 -8.16 -9.01
CA SER A 55 -12.49 -7.03 -9.79
C SER A 55 -13.61 -6.29 -9.05
N GLY A 56 -13.49 -4.96 -8.97
CA GLY A 56 -14.47 -4.10 -8.32
C GLY A 56 -14.37 -4.01 -6.79
N ILE A 57 -13.38 -4.66 -6.17
CA ILE A 57 -13.14 -4.58 -4.73
C ILE A 57 -11.90 -3.71 -4.45
N TRP A 58 -11.96 -2.95 -3.36
CA TRP A 58 -10.85 -2.10 -2.92
C TRP A 58 -9.77 -2.92 -2.22
N TYR A 59 -8.51 -2.64 -2.57
CA TYR A 59 -7.36 -3.13 -1.82
C TYR A 59 -7.38 -2.59 -0.39
N ASN A 60 -7.16 -3.49 0.57
CA ASN A 60 -7.01 -3.12 1.97
C ASN A 60 -5.58 -2.65 2.28
N ASP A 61 -5.41 -2.04 3.45
CA ASP A 61 -4.14 -1.48 3.92
C ASP A 61 -3.02 -2.53 3.99
N ASN A 62 -3.37 -3.77 4.35
CA ASN A 62 -2.41 -4.89 4.42
C ASN A 62 -1.83 -5.22 3.04
N LEU A 63 -2.65 -5.21 1.98
CA LEU A 63 -2.17 -5.44 0.61
C LEU A 63 -1.28 -4.30 0.10
N ILE A 64 -1.60 -3.05 0.42
CA ILE A 64 -0.73 -1.91 0.08
C ILE A 64 0.62 -2.03 0.81
N SER A 65 0.60 -2.47 2.06
CA SER A 65 1.81 -2.70 2.86
C SER A 65 2.67 -3.84 2.32
N ALA A 66 2.05 -4.97 1.97
CA ALA A 66 2.74 -6.10 1.35
C ALA A 66 3.35 -5.72 -0.01
N TYR A 67 2.64 -4.94 -0.82
CA TYR A 67 3.17 -4.42 -2.08
C TYR A 67 4.39 -3.54 -1.85
N ALA A 68 4.29 -2.57 -0.94
CA ALA A 68 5.38 -1.67 -0.57
C ALA A 68 6.64 -2.44 -0.14
N LYS A 69 6.49 -3.46 0.71
CA LYS A 69 7.62 -4.28 1.17
C LYS A 69 8.23 -5.12 0.05
N THR A 70 7.39 -5.65 -0.83
CA THR A 70 7.85 -6.38 -2.02
C THR A 70 8.70 -5.48 -2.93
N MET A 71 8.27 -4.23 -3.12
CA MET A 71 9.04 -3.24 -3.88
C MET A 71 10.37 -2.94 -3.20
N GLU A 72 10.37 -2.67 -1.89
CA GLU A 72 11.59 -2.43 -1.09
C GLU A 72 12.58 -3.61 -1.19
N SER A 73 12.10 -4.84 -0.99
CA SER A 73 12.93 -6.05 -1.10
C SER A 73 13.51 -6.24 -2.50
N LYS A 74 12.71 -5.93 -3.54
CA LYS A 74 13.10 -6.15 -4.94
C LYS A 74 14.11 -5.13 -5.45
N TYR A 75 13.94 -3.85 -5.11
CA TYR A 75 14.76 -2.77 -5.67
C TYR A 75 15.81 -2.25 -4.69
N GLY A 76 15.60 -2.42 -3.38
CA GLY A 76 16.57 -2.06 -2.33
C GLY A 76 16.86 -0.56 -2.19
N ASN A 77 16.23 0.29 -3.00
CA ASN A 77 16.48 1.73 -3.08
C ASN A 77 15.21 2.56 -2.86
N ASN A 78 14.15 1.96 -2.33
CA ASN A 78 12.90 2.65 -2.03
C ASN A 78 12.48 2.49 -0.58
N THR A 79 12.00 3.57 0.01
CA THR A 79 11.41 3.59 1.36
C THR A 79 9.91 3.81 1.23
N THR A 80 9.09 3.17 2.07
CA THR A 80 7.66 3.43 2.13
C THR A 80 7.30 4.14 3.42
N ILE A 81 6.56 5.24 3.32
CA ILE A 81 6.05 6.00 4.46
C ILE A 81 4.53 6.12 4.32
N PHE A 82 3.78 5.44 5.19
CA PHE A 82 2.31 5.50 5.14
C PHE A 82 1.82 6.85 5.60
N LEU A 83 1.08 7.53 4.72
CA LEU A 83 0.39 8.75 5.11
C LEU A 83 -0.85 8.41 5.94
N PRO A 84 -1.17 9.24 6.96
CA PRO A 84 -2.40 9.06 7.71
C PRO A 84 -3.61 9.17 6.77
N ALA A 85 -4.64 8.35 6.99
CA ALA A 85 -5.85 8.41 6.19
C ALA A 85 -6.50 9.80 6.31
N MET A 86 -6.88 10.39 5.17
CA MET A 86 -7.42 11.75 5.09
C MET A 86 -8.87 11.75 4.64
N LYS A 87 -9.67 12.70 5.14
CA LYS A 87 -11.06 12.90 4.72
C LYS A 87 -11.21 14.16 3.88
N ILE A 88 -12.03 14.07 2.82
CA ILE A 88 -12.42 15.18 1.94
C ILE A 88 -13.95 15.33 2.01
N PRO A 89 -14.51 16.56 2.15
CA PRO A 89 -13.79 17.83 2.24
C PRO A 89 -13.03 17.95 3.54
N LEU A 90 -11.86 18.57 3.48
CA LEU A 90 -11.00 18.76 4.64
C LEU A 90 -11.70 19.69 5.64
N PRO A 91 -11.59 19.42 6.95
CA PRO A 91 -12.01 20.37 7.96
C PRO A 91 -11.31 21.72 7.74
N LYS A 92 -12.01 22.83 8.03
CA LYS A 92 -11.40 24.16 7.97
C LYS A 92 -10.37 24.32 9.11
N THR A 93 -9.10 23.90 8.93
CA THR A 93 -7.83 24.39 9.59
C THR A 93 -6.66 23.37 9.48
N PRO A 94 -5.35 23.74 9.65
CA PRO A 94 -4.70 25.06 9.76
C PRO A 94 -3.84 25.41 8.51
N LYS A 95 -2.90 26.38 8.62
CA LYS A 95 -2.07 26.98 7.55
C LYS A 95 -1.45 25.95 6.58
N LYS A 96 -1.29 26.37 5.31
CA LYS A 96 -0.54 25.67 4.26
C LYS A 96 0.79 25.12 4.84
N GLY A 97 1.08 23.83 4.62
CA GLY A 97 2.33 23.17 5.07
C GLY A 97 2.32 22.49 6.45
N MET A 98 1.22 22.52 7.23
CA MET A 98 1.15 21.84 8.56
C MET A 98 0.26 20.59 8.58
N ARG A 99 0.07 19.94 7.43
CA ARG A 99 -0.92 18.85 7.32
C ARG A 99 -0.36 17.47 7.58
N LEU A 100 0.94 17.28 7.42
CA LEU A 100 1.61 16.04 7.78
C LEU A 100 2.03 16.08 9.25
N PRO A 101 1.87 14.98 10.00
CA PRO A 101 2.46 14.85 11.32
C PRO A 101 3.97 15.07 11.27
N THR A 102 4.54 15.65 12.34
CA THR A 102 6.00 15.86 12.47
C THR A 102 6.77 14.54 12.36
N THR A 103 6.17 13.43 12.77
CA THR A 103 6.75 12.09 12.60
C THR A 103 6.94 11.73 11.13
N THR A 104 5.92 11.93 10.30
CA THR A 104 6.00 11.71 8.85
C THR A 104 7.08 12.58 8.21
N LEU A 105 7.17 13.86 8.59
CA LEU A 105 8.21 14.76 8.08
C LEU A 105 9.62 14.32 8.50
N SER A 106 9.76 13.80 9.71
CA SER A 106 11.04 13.27 10.22
C SER A 106 11.44 11.99 9.47
N GLU A 107 10.49 11.09 9.19
CA GLU A 107 10.73 9.88 8.40
C GLU A 107 11.14 10.23 6.96
N VAL A 108 10.48 11.21 6.34
CA VAL A 108 10.84 11.70 5.00
C VAL A 108 12.25 12.30 5.00
N SER A 109 12.60 13.08 6.02
CA SER A 109 13.93 13.70 6.14
C SER A 109 15.03 12.68 6.43
N ALA A 110 14.70 11.57 7.09
CA ALA A 110 15.63 10.49 7.41
C ALA A 110 15.79 9.47 6.28
N ALA A 111 14.84 9.41 5.34
CA ALA A 111 14.93 8.52 4.18
C ALA A 111 16.12 8.92 3.29
N SER A 112 16.95 7.94 2.94
CA SER A 112 18.13 8.12 2.07
C SER A 112 17.75 8.55 0.65
N GLU A 113 18.74 8.94 -0.17
CA GLU A 113 18.65 9.51 -1.54
C GLU A 113 17.92 8.66 -2.62
N GLY A 114 17.18 7.63 -2.24
CA GLY A 114 16.38 6.79 -3.13
C GLY A 114 14.99 7.34 -3.43
N VAL A 115 14.03 6.44 -3.64
CA VAL A 115 12.63 6.77 -3.92
C VAL A 115 11.78 6.60 -2.66
N ILE A 116 11.00 7.61 -2.29
CA ILE A 116 10.04 7.52 -1.19
C ILE A 116 8.64 7.32 -1.77
N PHE A 117 8.02 6.17 -1.47
CA PHE A 117 6.64 5.88 -1.81
C PHE A 117 5.73 6.21 -0.62
N MET A 118 4.76 7.09 -0.83
CA MET A 118 3.89 7.61 0.23
C MET A 118 2.42 7.34 -0.11
N PRO A 119 1.90 6.12 0.16
CA PRO A 119 0.50 5.80 -0.09
C PRO A 119 -0.41 6.56 0.87
N LEU A 120 -1.53 7.05 0.35
CA LEU A 120 -2.57 7.79 1.08
C LEU A 120 -3.94 7.20 0.78
N ASN A 121 -4.68 6.88 1.85
CA ASN A 121 -6.09 6.51 1.75
C ASN A 121 -6.96 7.76 1.97
N ILE A 122 -7.77 8.11 0.97
CA ILE A 122 -8.76 9.18 1.05
C ILE A 122 -10.13 8.58 1.35
N ASN A 123 -10.83 9.14 2.34
CA ASN A 123 -12.18 8.76 2.75
C ASN A 123 -12.35 7.27 3.10
N ASN A 124 -11.25 6.57 3.42
CA ASN A 124 -11.20 5.12 3.66
C ASN A 124 -11.73 4.30 2.48
N ASN A 125 -11.72 4.86 1.27
CA ASN A 125 -12.30 4.23 0.10
C ASN A 125 -11.57 4.56 -1.19
N HIS A 126 -10.43 5.26 -1.15
CA HIS A 126 -9.69 5.59 -2.37
C HIS A 126 -8.19 5.71 -2.11
N TRP A 127 -7.40 4.88 -2.78
CA TRP A 127 -5.95 4.93 -2.70
C TRP A 127 -5.35 5.87 -3.74
N THR A 128 -4.44 6.71 -3.27
CA THR A 128 -3.60 7.61 -4.05
C THR A 128 -2.19 7.56 -3.45
N CYS A 129 -1.20 8.16 -4.11
CA CYS A 129 0.14 8.27 -3.55
C CYS A 129 0.86 9.55 -3.95
N ILE A 130 1.84 9.89 -3.11
CA ILE A 130 2.93 10.81 -3.43
C ILE A 130 4.19 9.95 -3.62
N VAL A 131 5.00 10.29 -4.61
CA VAL A 131 6.31 9.67 -4.84
C VAL A 131 7.35 10.77 -4.84
N VAL A 132 8.31 10.70 -3.93
CA VAL A 132 9.48 11.57 -3.93
C VAL A 132 10.62 10.81 -4.61
N ASP A 133 11.02 11.29 -5.79
CA ASP A 133 12.15 10.75 -6.54
C ASP A 133 13.39 11.59 -6.17
N GLY A 134 14.14 11.12 -5.17
CA GLY A 134 15.36 11.77 -4.68
C GLY A 134 16.40 12.01 -5.78
N PRO A 135 16.74 11.00 -6.61
CA PRO A 135 17.71 11.19 -7.70
C PRO A 135 17.31 12.25 -8.72
N LYS A 136 16.00 12.37 -9.03
CA LYS A 136 15.50 13.41 -9.95
C LYS A 136 15.09 14.71 -9.27
N GLN A 137 15.18 14.79 -7.94
CA GLN A 137 14.69 15.92 -7.15
C GLN A 137 13.26 16.33 -7.54
N THR A 138 12.39 15.35 -7.74
CA THR A 138 11.03 15.56 -8.24
C THR A 138 9.99 14.88 -7.36
N VAL A 139 8.86 15.54 -7.13
CA VAL A 139 7.71 14.98 -6.43
C VAL A 139 6.59 14.71 -7.43
N TYR A 140 6.04 13.50 -7.40
CA TYR A 140 4.92 13.08 -8.24
C TYR A 140 3.69 12.81 -7.38
N CYS A 141 2.56 13.42 -7.72
CA CYS A 141 1.26 13.15 -7.13
C CYS A 141 0.44 12.28 -8.09
N TYR A 142 -0.02 11.12 -7.64
CA TYR A 142 -0.75 10.18 -8.49
C TYR A 142 -2.14 9.85 -7.93
N ASP A 143 -3.16 10.08 -8.75
CA ASP A 143 -4.56 9.68 -8.51
C ASP A 143 -5.14 9.07 -9.78
N SER A 144 -5.46 7.77 -9.73
CA SER A 144 -6.04 7.03 -10.84
C SER A 144 -7.47 7.47 -11.20
N THR A 145 -8.20 8.07 -10.25
CA THR A 145 -9.54 8.62 -10.50
C THR A 145 -9.52 10.05 -11.03
N ASN A 146 -8.32 10.67 -11.06
CA ASN A 146 -8.06 12.00 -11.58
C ASN A 146 -9.03 13.09 -11.06
N LYS A 147 -9.44 12.99 -9.79
CA LYS A 147 -10.40 13.94 -9.20
C LYS A 147 -9.68 15.21 -8.76
N ARG A 148 -10.21 16.37 -9.15
CA ARG A 148 -9.64 17.69 -8.79
C ARG A 148 -9.42 17.86 -7.28
N ALA A 149 -10.36 17.41 -6.45
CA ALA A 149 -10.25 17.53 -5.00
C ALA A 149 -9.08 16.73 -4.42
N ASN A 150 -8.80 15.54 -4.98
CA ASN A 150 -7.68 14.70 -4.57
C ASN A 150 -6.35 15.36 -5.00
N HIS A 151 -6.27 15.85 -6.23
CA HIS A 151 -5.09 16.57 -6.72
C HIS A 151 -4.75 17.80 -5.88
N ASN A 152 -5.76 18.57 -5.49
CA ASN A 152 -5.57 19.71 -4.61
C ASN A 152 -5.01 19.27 -3.24
N LEU A 153 -5.56 18.19 -2.65
CA LEU A 153 -5.03 17.64 -1.40
C LEU A 153 -3.57 17.17 -1.55
N LEU A 154 -3.26 16.41 -2.61
CA LEU A 154 -1.92 15.89 -2.84
C LEU A 154 -0.90 17.02 -3.05
N ALA A 155 -1.26 18.04 -3.84
CA ALA A 155 -0.42 19.22 -4.02
C ALA A 155 -0.18 19.96 -2.69
N GLU A 156 -1.23 20.13 -1.86
CA GLU A 156 -1.10 20.74 -0.54
C GLU A 156 -0.26 19.93 0.46
N LEU A 157 -0.14 18.62 0.26
CA LEU A 157 0.72 17.73 1.08
C LEU A 157 2.16 17.66 0.55
N ALA A 158 2.36 17.91 -0.74
CA ALA A 158 3.66 17.86 -1.41
C ALA A 158 4.42 19.21 -1.37
N ASP A 159 3.71 20.32 -1.16
CA ASP A 159 4.24 21.68 -0.94
C ASP A 159 4.96 21.82 0.42
#